data_AF-A0A6L5H712-F1
#
_entry.id   AF-A0A6L5H712-F1
#
_cell.length_a   1.000
_cell.length_b   1.000
_cell.length_c   1.000
_cell.angle_alpha   90.00
_cell.angle_beta   90.00
_cell.angle_gamma   90.00
#
_symmetry.space_group_name_H-M   'P 1'
#
loop_
_entity.id
_entity.type
_entity.pdbx_description
1 polymer ?
#
loop_
_entity_poly.entity_id
_entity_poly.type
_entity_poly.pdbx_seq_one_letter_code
_entity_poly.pdbx_strand_id
1 'polypeptide(L)'
;MLLKTDFEADWIVEMRRIMEEHWPMDLTSAHTEELAALFFHARTRRVQPRPKAVHLSNAFAYPLEHEAGWAELKDKIEAGEDLSPYLSLKIENFKGKDGLLLDWGIYHFHLGQAQHAKNKSFVERTGPVVFGFPTDDAFHAVGIYQHGAWSDSSVIETLHANWPHLTQAAKMQGRGMSLGQS
;
A
#
# COMPACT_ATOMS: atom_id res chain seq x y z
N MET A 1 -27.10 -27.48 28.29
CA MET A 1 -25.81 -26.76 28.19
C MET A 1 -26.03 -25.60 27.23
N LEU A 2 -26.05 -24.36 27.74
CA LEU A 2 -26.13 -23.17 26.89
C LEU A 2 -24.73 -22.88 26.36
N LEU A 3 -24.53 -22.93 25.04
CA LEU A 3 -23.34 -22.37 24.43
C LEU A 3 -23.37 -20.86 24.70
N LYS A 4 -22.37 -20.36 25.42
CA LYS A 4 -22.18 -18.92 25.61
C LYS A 4 -21.21 -18.47 24.52
N THR A 5 -21.75 -17.95 23.43
CA THR A 5 -20.95 -17.43 22.30
C THR A 5 -20.74 -15.94 22.49
N ASP A 6 -19.49 -15.50 22.36
CA ASP A 6 -19.11 -14.09 22.39
C ASP A 6 -18.46 -13.74 21.05
N PHE A 7 -19.31 -13.39 20.09
CA PHE A 7 -18.88 -13.13 18.72
C PHE A 7 -17.86 -12.00 18.61
N GLU A 8 -17.92 -11.00 19.51
CA GLU A 8 -16.97 -9.90 19.49
C GLU A 8 -15.59 -10.37 19.95
N ALA A 9 -15.52 -11.12 21.05
CA ALA A 9 -14.28 -11.72 21.52
C ALA A 9 -13.68 -12.69 20.49
N ASP A 10 -14.52 -13.57 19.92
CA ASP A 10 -14.10 -14.53 18.89
C ASP A 10 -13.54 -13.81 17.65
N TRP A 11 -14.19 -12.73 17.22
CA TRP A 11 -13.76 -11.92 16.10
C TRP A 11 -12.43 -11.21 16.37
N ILE A 12 -12.22 -10.67 17.58
CA ILE A 12 -10.97 -10.05 18.01
C ILE A 12 -9.82 -11.05 17.96
N VAL A 13 -10.04 -12.27 18.46
CA VAL A 13 -9.07 -13.36 18.42
C VAL A 13 -8.69 -13.69 16.98
N GLU A 14 -9.68 -13.79 16.08
CA GLU A 14 -9.42 -14.14 14.68
C GLU A 14 -8.67 -13.01 13.93
N MET A 15 -9.02 -11.74 14.14
CA MET A 15 -8.27 -10.63 13.56
C MET A 15 -6.81 -10.63 14.00
N ARG A 16 -6.56 -10.82 15.30
CA ARG A 16 -5.20 -10.93 15.84
C ARG A 16 -4.45 -12.08 15.18
N ARG A 17 -5.05 -13.27 15.12
CA ARG A 17 -4.47 -14.45 14.48
C ARG A 17 -4.06 -14.17 13.04
N ILE A 18 -4.95 -13.56 12.24
CA ILE A 18 -4.66 -13.21 10.84
C ILE A 18 -3.47 -12.24 10.74
N MET A 19 -3.44 -11.20 11.58
CA MET A 19 -2.36 -10.21 11.56
C MET A 19 -0.99 -10.80 11.95
N GLU A 20 -0.96 -11.70 12.93
CA GLU A 20 0.26 -12.34 13.41
C GLU A 20 0.76 -13.43 12.45
N GLU A 21 -0.14 -14.30 11.95
CA GLU A 21 0.24 -15.45 11.12
C GLU A 21 0.45 -15.10 9.65
N HIS A 22 -0.33 -14.17 9.09
CA HIS A 22 -0.31 -13.89 7.65
C HIS A 22 0.34 -12.56 7.30
N TRP A 23 0.42 -11.60 8.22
CA TRP A 23 0.95 -10.25 7.95
C TRP A 23 2.24 -9.91 8.73
N PRO A 24 2.93 -10.93 9.25
CA PRO A 24 3.90 -10.90 10.35
C PRO A 24 3.98 -9.59 11.16
N MET A 25 2.83 -9.14 11.70
CA MET A 25 2.76 -7.90 12.48
C MET A 25 3.11 -8.16 13.94
N ASP A 26 3.92 -7.28 14.53
CA ASP A 26 4.14 -7.26 15.97
C ASP A 26 2.97 -6.53 16.66
N LEU A 27 2.10 -7.31 17.31
CA LEU A 27 0.94 -6.80 18.04
C LEU A 27 1.13 -6.82 19.57
N THR A 28 2.37 -6.96 20.05
CA THR A 28 2.65 -7.05 21.50
C THR A 28 2.22 -5.80 22.27
N SER A 29 2.30 -4.63 21.65
CA SER A 29 1.87 -3.36 22.24
C SER A 29 0.46 -2.91 21.82
N ALA A 30 -0.28 -3.73 21.07
CA ALA A 30 -1.58 -3.33 20.52
C ALA A 30 -2.70 -3.47 21.56
N HIS A 31 -3.47 -2.39 21.74
CA HIS A 31 -4.67 -2.39 22.58
C HIS A 31 -5.84 -3.08 21.88
N THR A 32 -6.67 -3.80 22.64
CA THR A 32 -7.73 -4.66 22.08
C THR A 32 -8.76 -3.85 21.28
N GLU A 33 -9.14 -2.69 21.80
CA GLU A 33 -10.07 -1.74 21.20
C GLU A 33 -9.56 -1.13 19.88
N GLU A 34 -8.24 -1.20 19.63
CA GLU A 34 -7.63 -0.68 18.41
C GLU A 34 -7.47 -1.75 17.32
N LEU A 35 -7.59 -3.04 17.67
CA LEU A 35 -7.31 -4.16 16.76
C LEU A 35 -8.18 -4.15 15.51
N ALA A 36 -9.46 -3.79 15.64
CA ALA A 36 -10.35 -3.70 14.48
C ALA A 36 -9.88 -2.61 13.50
N ALA A 37 -9.57 -1.42 14.02
CA ALA A 37 -9.08 -0.31 13.21
C ALA A 37 -7.74 -0.66 12.55
N LEU A 38 -6.82 -1.26 13.30
CA LEU A 38 -5.54 -1.72 12.80
C LEU A 38 -5.68 -2.80 11.73
N PHE A 39 -6.56 -3.77 11.94
CA PHE A 39 -6.84 -4.84 10.99
C PHE A 39 -7.32 -4.28 9.65
N PHE A 40 -8.34 -3.44 9.64
CA PHE A 40 -8.86 -2.84 8.40
C PHE A 40 -7.85 -1.88 7.76
N HIS A 41 -7.09 -1.15 8.56
CA HIS A 41 -6.03 -0.28 8.08
C HIS A 41 -4.92 -1.07 7.38
N ALA A 42 -4.41 -2.12 8.01
CA ALA A 42 -3.39 -2.97 7.42
C ALA A 42 -3.93 -3.68 6.18
N ARG A 43 -5.14 -4.24 6.25
CA ARG A 43 -5.78 -4.97 5.15
C ARG A 43 -5.95 -4.12 3.89
N THR A 44 -6.44 -2.89 4.02
CA THR A 44 -6.71 -2.00 2.88
C THR A 44 -5.45 -1.50 2.19
N ARG A 45 -4.31 -1.55 2.90
CA ARG A 45 -3.01 -1.07 2.42
C ARG A 45 -2.10 -2.17 1.92
N ARG A 46 -2.52 -3.44 1.94
CA ARG A 46 -1.74 -4.56 1.39
C ARG A 46 -2.15 -4.82 -0.04
N VAL A 47 -1.14 -5.00 -0.90
CA VAL A 47 -1.36 -5.53 -2.24
C VAL A 47 -1.54 -7.03 -2.13
N GLN A 48 -2.55 -7.59 -2.81
CA GLN A 48 -2.75 -9.04 -2.80
C GLN A 48 -1.53 -9.74 -3.43
N PRO A 49 -0.95 -10.77 -2.78
CA PRO A 49 0.13 -11.59 -3.32
C PRO A 49 -0.36 -12.42 -4.50
N ARG A 50 -0.29 -11.83 -5.69
CA ARG A 50 -0.72 -12.42 -6.97
C ARG A 50 0.22 -11.90 -8.06
N PRO A 51 0.65 -12.75 -9.00
CA PRO A 51 1.50 -12.33 -10.12
C PRO A 51 0.91 -11.14 -10.87
N LYS A 52 1.75 -10.14 -11.17
CA LYS A 52 1.36 -8.93 -11.92
C LYS A 52 2.34 -8.66 -13.04
N ALA A 53 1.83 -8.36 -14.23
CA ALA A 53 2.64 -7.84 -15.32
C ALA A 53 3.11 -6.42 -14.99
N VAL A 54 4.41 -6.15 -15.08
CA VAL A 54 4.95 -4.82 -14.77
C VAL A 54 4.92 -3.94 -16.02
N HIS A 55 4.26 -2.79 -15.92
CA HIS A 55 4.23 -1.75 -16.94
C HIS A 55 4.96 -0.52 -16.42
N LEU A 56 5.97 -0.06 -17.15
CA LEU A 56 6.72 1.15 -16.83
C LEU A 56 6.08 2.35 -17.51
N SER A 57 6.04 3.49 -16.81
CA SER A 57 5.69 4.75 -17.45
C SER A 57 6.79 5.16 -18.44
N ASN A 58 6.44 5.98 -19.43
CA ASN A 58 7.41 6.54 -20.36
C ASN A 58 8.47 7.44 -19.68
N ALA A 59 8.19 7.90 -18.45
CA ALA A 59 9.09 8.72 -17.64
C ALA A 59 9.84 7.90 -16.58
N PHE A 60 9.69 6.57 -16.57
CA PHE A 60 10.30 5.73 -15.55
C PHE A 60 11.82 5.69 -15.72
N ALA A 61 12.51 6.44 -14.88
CA ALA A 61 13.96 6.42 -14.76
C ALA A 61 14.33 6.14 -13.31
N TYR A 62 15.47 5.48 -13.12
CA TYR A 62 16.03 5.22 -11.81
C TYR A 62 17.52 5.57 -11.81
N PRO A 63 18.01 6.22 -10.74
CA PRO A 63 19.45 6.33 -10.54
C PRO A 63 20.07 4.93 -10.42
N LEU A 64 21.30 4.75 -10.93
CA LEU A 64 22.05 3.49 -10.87
C LEU A 64 22.11 2.89 -9.44
N GLU A 65 22.15 3.75 -8.42
CA GLU A 65 22.19 3.33 -7.01
C GLU A 65 20.94 2.56 -6.54
N HIS A 66 19.83 2.64 -7.27
CA HIS A 66 18.55 2.00 -6.93
C HIS A 66 18.15 0.89 -7.89
N GLU A 67 18.98 0.59 -8.90
CA GLU A 67 18.70 -0.43 -9.90
C GLU A 67 18.48 -1.81 -9.27
N ALA A 68 19.35 -2.21 -8.34
CA ALA A 68 19.26 -3.53 -7.71
C ALA A 68 18.00 -3.66 -6.84
N GLY A 69 17.67 -2.63 -6.06
CA GLY A 69 16.43 -2.62 -5.26
C GLY A 69 15.17 -2.63 -6.12
N TRP A 70 15.18 -1.91 -7.26
CA TRP A 70 14.07 -1.95 -8.22
C TRP A 70 13.93 -3.33 -8.87
N ALA A 71 15.04 -3.93 -9.31
CA ALA A 71 15.03 -5.26 -9.91
C ALA A 71 14.45 -6.31 -8.96
N GLU A 72 14.88 -6.30 -7.69
CA GLU A 72 14.35 -7.22 -6.68
C GLU A 72 12.85 -7.03 -6.42
N LEU A 73 12.40 -5.77 -6.29
CA LEU A 73 10.98 -5.47 -6.12
C LEU A 73 10.17 -5.91 -7.36
N LYS A 74 10.69 -5.66 -8.56
CA LYS A 74 10.07 -6.05 -9.83
C LYS A 74 9.88 -7.57 -9.91
N ASP A 75 10.93 -8.34 -9.59
CA ASP A 75 10.87 -9.81 -9.60
C ASP A 75 9.79 -10.34 -8.65
N LYS A 76 9.68 -9.74 -7.46
CA LYS A 76 8.64 -10.09 -6.47
C LYS A 76 7.23 -9.76 -6.94
N ILE A 77 7.06 -8.61 -7.60
CA ILE A 77 5.77 -8.21 -8.20
C ILE A 77 5.35 -9.23 -9.27
N GLU A 78 6.27 -9.61 -10.16
CA GLU A 78 6.00 -10.56 -11.24
C GLU A 78 5.75 -11.98 -10.71
N ALA A 79 6.46 -12.39 -9.66
CA ALA A 79 6.24 -13.66 -8.98
C ALA A 79 4.95 -13.70 -8.14
N GLY A 80 4.38 -12.55 -7.80
CA GLY A 80 3.20 -12.45 -6.95
C GLY A 80 3.48 -12.67 -5.47
N GLU A 81 4.68 -12.32 -5.03
CA GLU A 81 5.05 -12.38 -3.61
C GLU A 81 4.37 -11.28 -2.79
N ASP A 82 4.44 -11.40 -1.47
CA ASP A 82 3.97 -10.36 -0.56
C ASP A 82 4.86 -9.11 -0.65
N LEU A 83 4.27 -8.00 -1.08
CA LEU A 83 4.96 -6.71 -1.21
C LEU A 83 4.97 -5.89 0.08
N SER A 84 4.30 -6.38 1.12
CA SER A 84 4.22 -5.75 2.43
C SER A 84 5.56 -5.31 3.04
N PRO A 85 6.66 -6.08 2.91
CA PRO A 85 7.96 -5.65 3.43
C PRO A 85 8.47 -4.33 2.85
N TYR A 86 8.01 -3.96 1.64
CA TYR A 86 8.39 -2.73 0.95
C TYR A 86 7.49 -1.54 1.28
N LEU A 87 6.38 -1.74 2.00
CA LEU A 87 5.46 -0.68 2.40
C LEU A 87 5.98 0.13 3.59
N SER A 88 5.36 1.28 3.85
CA SER A 88 5.63 2.11 5.04
C SER A 88 5.40 1.34 6.34
N LEU A 89 6.22 1.58 7.37
CA LEU A 89 5.94 1.14 8.75
C LEU A 89 4.58 1.64 9.26
N LYS A 90 4.04 2.71 8.68
CA LYS A 90 2.72 3.25 9.02
C LYS A 90 1.56 2.28 8.74
N ILE A 91 1.80 1.18 8.04
CA ILE A 91 0.80 0.12 7.90
C ILE A 91 0.46 -0.54 9.25
N GLU A 92 1.38 -0.50 10.21
CA GLU A 92 1.20 -1.03 11.57
C GLU A 92 0.71 0.03 12.56
N ASN A 93 0.25 1.19 12.07
CA ASN A 93 -0.31 2.25 12.88
C ASN A 93 -1.61 2.74 12.24
N PHE A 94 -2.76 2.44 12.85
CA PHE A 94 -4.09 2.80 12.30
C PHE A 94 -4.33 4.31 12.18
N LYS A 95 -3.52 5.15 12.84
CA LYS A 95 -3.54 6.62 12.69
C LYS A 95 -2.60 7.11 11.57
N GLY A 96 -1.80 6.21 10.99
CA GLY A 96 -0.80 6.51 9.97
C GLY A 96 -1.43 6.82 8.62
N LYS A 97 -1.19 8.01 8.07
CA LYS A 97 -1.75 8.43 6.78
C LYS A 97 -0.80 8.19 5.60
N ASP A 98 -1.40 7.98 4.44
CA ASP A 98 -0.76 7.87 3.13
C ASP A 98 -1.68 8.46 2.07
N GLY A 99 -1.49 9.75 1.78
CA GLY A 99 -2.44 10.53 0.97
C GLY A 99 -2.58 10.00 -0.45
N LEU A 100 -1.47 9.69 -1.11
CA LEU A 100 -1.52 9.18 -2.49
C LEU A 100 -2.20 7.80 -2.57
N LEU A 101 -2.00 6.94 -1.58
CA LEU A 101 -2.72 5.66 -1.53
C LEU A 101 -4.22 5.87 -1.26
N LEU A 102 -4.56 6.66 -0.26
CA LEU A 102 -5.95 6.83 0.18
C LEU A 102 -6.79 7.62 -0.84
N ASP A 103 -6.20 8.65 -1.45
CA ASP A 103 -6.92 9.56 -2.35
C ASP A 103 -6.88 9.08 -3.82
N TRP A 104 -5.83 8.35 -4.21
CA TRP A 104 -5.59 7.99 -5.61
C TRP A 104 -5.30 6.51 -5.87
N GLY A 105 -5.18 5.67 -4.84
CA GLY A 105 -4.78 4.26 -5.00
C GLY A 105 -3.32 4.08 -5.40
N ILE A 106 -2.49 5.12 -5.29
CA ILE A 106 -1.07 5.06 -5.68
C ILE A 106 -0.23 4.67 -4.47
N TYR A 107 0.43 3.53 -4.57
CA TYR A 107 1.30 2.99 -3.54
C TYR A 107 2.72 3.55 -3.65
N HIS A 108 3.43 3.58 -2.52
CA HIS A 108 4.86 3.81 -2.48
C HIS A 108 5.58 2.60 -1.88
N PHE A 109 6.64 2.16 -2.55
CA PHE A 109 7.45 1.02 -2.15
C PHE A 109 8.89 1.46 -1.96
N HIS A 110 9.48 1.13 -0.82
CA HIS A 110 10.91 1.31 -0.60
C HIS A 110 11.72 0.37 -1.48
N LEU A 111 13.01 0.66 -1.64
CA LEU A 111 13.93 -0.08 -2.51
C LEU A 111 15.11 -0.68 -1.73
N GLY A 112 14.94 -0.86 -0.42
CA GLY A 112 15.97 -1.39 0.45
C GLY A 112 16.27 -2.86 0.15
N GLN A 113 17.54 -3.25 0.26
CA GLN A 113 17.99 -4.62 0.02
C GLN A 113 18.29 -5.37 1.32
N ALA A 114 18.52 -4.64 2.41
CA ALA A 114 18.63 -5.22 3.75
C ALA A 114 17.32 -5.09 4.54
N GLN A 115 17.19 -5.89 5.60
CA GLN A 115 16.10 -5.74 6.56
C GLN A 115 16.25 -4.46 7.37
N HIS A 116 15.13 -3.79 7.64
CA HIS A 116 15.07 -2.59 8.46
C HIS A 116 15.68 -2.82 9.86
N ALA A 117 16.38 -1.82 10.38
CA ALA A 117 17.15 -1.96 11.61
C ALA A 117 16.28 -2.31 12.84
N LYS A 118 15.05 -1.76 12.90
CA LYS A 118 14.17 -1.87 14.08
C LYS A 118 13.00 -2.85 13.92
N ASN A 119 12.62 -3.19 12.69
CA ASN A 119 11.50 -4.09 12.43
C ASN A 119 11.85 -4.95 11.22
N LYS A 120 12.23 -6.20 11.47
CA LYS A 120 12.79 -7.11 10.45
C LYS A 120 11.77 -7.61 9.43
N SER A 121 10.48 -7.36 9.64
CA SER A 121 9.41 -7.63 8.67
C SER A 121 9.42 -6.66 7.48
N PHE A 122 10.20 -5.57 7.55
CA PHE A 122 10.31 -4.57 6.49
C PHE A 122 11.73 -4.45 5.96
N VAL A 123 11.86 -3.95 4.73
CA VAL A 123 13.15 -3.54 4.16
C VAL A 123 13.61 -2.20 4.74
N GLU A 124 14.91 -1.97 4.70
CA GLU A 124 15.50 -0.69 5.08
C GLU A 124 14.92 0.47 4.26
N ARG A 125 14.86 1.65 4.87
CA ARG A 125 14.26 2.82 4.23
C ARG A 125 15.28 3.45 3.31
N THR A 126 14.99 3.40 2.02
CA THR A 126 15.67 4.20 1.02
C THR A 126 15.12 5.62 1.02
N GLY A 127 15.97 6.59 0.66
CA GLY A 127 15.54 7.96 0.41
C GLY A 127 14.51 7.99 -0.72
N PRO A 128 14.85 7.50 -1.92
CA PRO A 128 13.88 7.30 -3.01
C PRO A 128 12.96 6.09 -2.81
N VAL A 129 11.75 6.18 -3.37
CA VAL A 129 10.72 5.12 -3.37
C VAL A 129 10.09 4.99 -4.75
N VAL A 130 9.63 3.79 -5.10
CA VAL A 130 8.83 3.55 -6.30
C VAL A 130 7.39 3.92 -6.01
N PHE A 131 6.82 4.79 -6.83
CA PHE A 131 5.38 4.99 -6.88
C PHE A 131 4.75 4.07 -7.93
N GLY A 132 3.67 3.39 -7.58
CA GLY A 132 3.01 2.45 -8.50
C GLY A 132 1.53 2.25 -8.21
N PHE A 133 0.80 1.84 -9.24
CA PHE A 133 -0.64 1.53 -9.17
C PHE A 133 -0.87 0.04 -9.48
N PRO A 134 -1.10 -0.81 -8.47
CA PRO A 134 -1.42 -2.21 -8.67
C PRO A 134 -2.90 -2.40 -9.07
N THR A 135 -3.14 -3.23 -10.08
CA THR A 135 -4.45 -3.85 -10.38
C THR A 135 -4.39 -5.34 -10.02
N ASP A 136 -5.43 -6.11 -10.33
CA ASP A 136 -5.44 -7.56 -10.06
C ASP A 136 -4.34 -8.31 -10.83
N ASP A 137 -4.01 -7.86 -12.03
CA ASP A 137 -3.17 -8.54 -13.02
C ASP A 137 -1.95 -7.72 -13.49
N ALA A 138 -1.85 -6.44 -13.13
CA ALA A 138 -0.77 -5.57 -13.56
C ALA A 138 -0.28 -4.65 -12.44
N PHE A 139 0.96 -4.20 -12.58
CA PHE A 139 1.58 -3.19 -11.74
C PHE A 139 2.10 -2.07 -12.62
N HIS A 140 1.50 -0.89 -12.47
CA HIS A 140 1.85 0.29 -13.27
C HIS A 140 2.86 1.12 -12.48
N ALA A 141 4.14 0.94 -12.78
CA ALA A 141 5.23 1.65 -12.14
C ALA A 141 5.31 3.08 -12.70
N VAL A 142 4.96 4.06 -11.87
CA VAL A 142 4.85 5.48 -12.26
C VAL A 142 6.23 6.11 -12.34
N GLY A 143 7.07 5.90 -11.33
CA GLY A 143 8.43 6.45 -11.28
C GLY A 143 9.09 6.24 -9.92
N ILE A 144 10.36 6.62 -9.81
CA ILE A 144 11.09 6.65 -8.55
C ILE A 144 11.29 8.10 -8.13
N TYR A 145 10.86 8.43 -6.91
CA TYR A 145 10.84 9.80 -6.39
C TYR A 145 11.42 9.84 -4.98
N GLN A 146 11.97 10.98 -4.58
CA GLN A 146 12.41 11.19 -3.20
C GLN A 146 11.22 11.03 -2.23
N HIS A 147 11.45 10.32 -1.12
CA HIS A 147 10.45 10.14 -0.08
C HIS A 147 10.07 11.51 0.52
N GLY A 148 8.81 11.90 0.40
CA GLY A 148 8.36 13.26 0.74
C GLY A 148 7.62 13.97 -0.39
N ALA A 149 7.79 13.54 -1.64
CA ALA A 149 7.13 14.10 -2.83
C ALA A 149 5.63 13.74 -2.93
N TRP A 150 4.93 13.70 -1.79
CA TRP A 150 3.52 13.26 -1.67
C TRP A 150 2.51 14.22 -2.30
N SER A 151 2.90 15.50 -2.42
CA SER A 151 2.09 16.58 -2.98
C SER A 151 2.47 16.89 -4.42
N ASP A 152 3.36 16.11 -5.02
CA ASP A 152 3.77 16.35 -6.39
C ASP A 152 2.68 15.82 -7.33
N SER A 153 1.93 16.75 -7.93
CA SER A 153 0.95 16.42 -8.95
C SER A 153 1.58 15.65 -10.10
N SER A 154 2.91 15.71 -10.28
CA SER A 154 3.65 14.97 -11.29
C SER A 154 3.42 13.46 -11.24
N VAL A 155 3.21 12.84 -10.07
CA VAL A 155 2.95 11.40 -9.95
C VAL A 155 1.59 11.07 -10.57
N ILE A 156 0.57 11.86 -10.25
CA ILE A 156 -0.79 11.69 -10.76
C ILE A 156 -0.85 12.04 -12.25
N GLU A 157 -0.18 13.10 -12.68
CA GLU A 157 -0.05 13.51 -14.08
C GLU A 157 0.64 12.44 -14.92
N THR A 158 1.73 11.84 -14.40
CA THR A 158 2.43 10.74 -15.06
C THR A 158 1.54 9.51 -15.17
N LEU A 159 0.84 9.13 -14.10
CA LEU A 159 -0.12 8.03 -14.13
C LEU A 159 -1.23 8.30 -15.17
N HIS A 160 -1.80 9.51 -15.18
CA HIS A 160 -2.87 9.89 -16.12
C HIS A 160 -2.39 9.89 -17.57
N ALA A 161 -1.19 10.41 -17.84
CA ALA A 161 -0.64 10.48 -19.18
C ALA A 161 -0.35 9.09 -19.78
N ASN A 162 0.05 8.13 -18.95
CA ASN A 162 0.39 6.77 -19.41
C ASN A 162 -0.83 5.84 -19.40
N TRP A 163 -1.67 5.91 -18.37
CA TRP A 163 -2.82 5.02 -18.18
C TRP A 163 -4.05 5.81 -17.72
N PRO A 164 -4.65 6.63 -18.61
CA PRO A 164 -5.73 7.54 -18.23
C PRO A 164 -6.94 6.83 -17.62
N HIS A 165 -7.21 5.59 -18.02
CA HIS A 165 -8.31 4.78 -17.52
C HIS A 165 -8.20 4.48 -16.01
N LEU A 166 -7.00 4.40 -15.43
CA LEU A 166 -6.80 4.13 -14.00
C LEU A 166 -7.23 5.33 -13.13
N THR A 167 -7.12 6.54 -13.67
CA THR A 167 -7.54 7.78 -12.99
C THR A 167 -8.99 8.19 -13.28
N GLN A 168 -9.68 7.51 -14.21
CA GLN A 168 -11.06 7.86 -14.59
C GLN A 168 -12.08 7.48 -13.51
N ALA A 169 -11.83 6.42 -12.74
CA ALA A 169 -12.68 6.07 -11.60
C ALA A 169 -12.67 7.16 -10.51
N ALA A 170 -11.54 7.86 -10.32
CA ALA A 170 -11.44 9.01 -9.43
C ALA A 170 -12.17 10.27 -9.96
N LYS A 171 -12.55 10.32 -11.25
CA LYS A 171 -13.21 11.48 -11.88
C LYS A 171 -14.74 11.55 -11.70
N MET A 172 -15.41 10.58 -11.08
CA MET A 172 -16.88 10.58 -10.85
C MET A 172 -17.17 10.15 -9.39
N GLN A 173 -17.79 10.89 -8.47
CA GLN A 173 -18.95 11.80 -8.57
C GLN A 173 -18.83 13.02 -7.64
N GLY A 174 -18.36 14.16 -8.15
CA GLY A 174 -18.79 15.47 -7.67
C GLY A 174 -20.14 15.82 -8.32
N ARG A 175 -21.23 15.15 -7.91
CA ARG A 175 -22.57 15.65 -8.27
C ARG A 175 -22.79 16.94 -7.49
N GLY A 176 -22.63 18.07 -8.17
CA GLY A 176 -23.05 19.36 -7.66
C GLY A 176 -24.49 19.24 -7.15
N MET A 177 -24.69 19.58 -5.88
CA MET A 177 -26.03 19.87 -5.38
C MET A 177 -26.52 21.11 -6.13
N SER A 178 -27.25 20.89 -7.23
CA SER A 178 -28.17 21.89 -7.71
C SER A 178 -29.25 22.02 -6.65
N LEU A 179 -29.13 23.06 -5.82
CA LEU A 179 -30.26 23.56 -5.05
C LEU A 179 -31.22 24.19 -6.06
N GLY A 180 -32.17 23.38 -6.53
CA GLY A 180 -33.37 23.90 -7.15
C GLY A 180 -34.10 24.75 -6.12
N GLN A 181 -34.17 26.05 -6.37
CA GLN A 181 -35.01 26.97 -5.63
C GLN A 181 -36.46 26.63 -5.94
N SER A 182 -37.23 26.35 -4.89
CA SER A 182 -38.69 26.43 -4.88
C SER A 182 -39.14 27.84 -4.55
#